data_AF-A0A9E5E160-F1
#
_entry.id   AF-A0A9E5E160-F1
#
_cell.length_a   1.000
_cell.length_b   1.000
_cell.length_c   1.000
_cell.angle_alpha   90.00
_cell.angle_beta   90.00
_cell.angle_gamma   90.00
#
_symmetry.space_group_name_H-M   'P 1'
#
loop_
_entity.id
_entity.type
_entity.pdbx_description
1 polymer ?
#
loop_
_entity_poly.entity_id
_entity_poly.type
_entity_poly.pdbx_seq_one_letter_code
_entity_poly.pdbx_strand_id
1 'polypeptide(L)'
;MNNNSLNSAPPINTPENDLERKINILERISCSLDARAAMVVVALGLKPSASINLYKRDECIDQIKQKMRAAGLFFDDIDKPPFKTEIKVGDSIIQKSPGVVETASLAIARSQEVASRVADLFRNTSEDREYQLGRYLGYPVTATEASLGKREKLGDLHPFIERRIPSTLQFILSKDYWQEELKTSTGWLKAIKEKSPELYKQIIEEKSSEYEGVPPILD
;
A
#
# COMPACT_ATOMS: atom_id res chain seq x y z
N MET A 1 -21.76 -47.92 30.00
CA MET A 1 -22.11 -46.67 30.70
C MET A 1 -20.82 -46.19 31.37
N ASN A 2 -20.15 -45.08 31.05
CA ASN A 2 -20.52 -43.84 30.39
C ASN A 2 -19.33 -43.32 29.58
N ASN A 3 -19.56 -42.93 28.31
CA ASN A 3 -18.63 -42.09 27.55
C ASN A 3 -18.92 -40.63 27.91
N ASN A 4 -18.07 -40.03 28.74
CA ASN A 4 -18.05 -38.58 28.91
C ASN A 4 -17.39 -37.94 27.69
N SER A 5 -18.22 -37.55 26.73
CA SER A 5 -17.84 -36.65 25.65
C SER A 5 -17.63 -35.25 26.26
N LEU A 6 -16.36 -34.89 26.46
CA LEU A 6 -15.95 -33.52 26.74
C LEU A 6 -16.24 -32.69 25.48
N ASN A 7 -17.41 -32.06 25.46
CA ASN A 7 -17.72 -30.95 24.57
C ASN A 7 -16.73 -29.82 24.86
N SER A 8 -15.64 -29.74 24.09
CA SER A 8 -14.81 -28.54 24.03
C SER A 8 -15.64 -27.41 23.46
N ALA A 9 -15.89 -26.38 24.27
CA ALA A 9 -16.53 -25.15 23.81
C ALA A 9 -15.76 -24.58 22.61
N PRO A 10 -16.45 -24.00 21.61
CA PRO A 10 -15.78 -23.37 20.47
C PRO A 10 -14.84 -22.27 20.98
N PRO A 11 -13.65 -22.09 20.35
CA PRO A 11 -12.67 -21.12 20.79
C PRO A 11 -13.26 -19.72 20.83
N ILE A 12 -13.04 -19.02 21.95
CA ILE A 12 -13.46 -17.64 22.16
C ILE A 12 -12.78 -16.76 21.10
N ASN A 13 -13.59 -16.06 20.32
CA ASN A 13 -13.11 -15.18 19.25
C ASN A 13 -12.58 -13.88 19.87
N THR A 14 -11.28 -13.84 20.21
CA THR A 14 -10.64 -12.64 20.76
C THR A 14 -10.36 -11.62 19.65
N PRO A 15 -10.28 -10.31 19.94
CA PRO A 15 -9.93 -9.29 18.96
C PRO A 15 -8.57 -9.54 18.26
N GLU A 16 -7.61 -10.14 18.97
CA GLU A 16 -6.30 -10.52 18.44
C GLU A 16 -6.43 -11.65 17.40
N ASN A 17 -7.24 -12.68 17.70
CA ASN A 17 -7.51 -13.78 16.77
C ASN A 17 -8.22 -13.30 15.49
N ASP A 18 -9.09 -12.29 15.58
CA ASP A 18 -9.75 -11.72 14.39
C ASP A 18 -8.78 -10.88 13.54
N LEU A 19 -7.88 -10.11 14.14
CA LEU A 19 -6.88 -9.35 13.40
C LEU A 19 -5.89 -10.25 12.67
N GLU A 20 -5.38 -11.29 13.34
CA GLU A 20 -4.50 -12.29 12.72
C GLU A 20 -5.21 -13.00 11.57
N ARG A 21 -6.48 -13.38 11.74
CA ARG A 21 -7.29 -13.96 10.67
C ARG A 21 -7.41 -13.02 9.47
N LYS A 22 -7.66 -11.74 9.70
CA LYS A 22 -7.76 -10.72 8.63
C LYS A 22 -6.44 -10.56 7.88
N ILE A 23 -5.31 -10.47 8.58
CA ILE A 23 -3.98 -10.36 7.96
C ILE A 23 -3.67 -11.60 7.13
N ASN A 24 -3.93 -12.79 7.66
CA ASN A 24 -3.76 -14.06 6.93
C ASN A 24 -4.58 -14.12 5.63
N ILE A 25 -5.76 -13.51 5.58
CA ILE A 25 -6.55 -13.40 4.34
C ILE A 25 -5.83 -12.50 3.33
N LEU A 26 -5.32 -11.36 3.77
CA LEU A 26 -4.66 -10.37 2.91
C LEU A 26 -3.33 -10.88 2.35
N GLU A 27 -2.54 -11.61 3.14
CA GLU A 27 -1.26 -12.19 2.68
C GLU A 27 -1.44 -13.17 1.51
N ARG A 28 -2.59 -13.86 1.46
CA ARG A 28 -2.95 -14.87 0.45
C ARG A 28 -3.64 -14.30 -0.79
N ILE A 29 -3.78 -12.97 -0.88
CA ILE A 29 -4.22 -12.32 -2.11
C ILE A 29 -3.06 -12.39 -3.11
N SER A 30 -3.28 -12.96 -4.28
CA SER A 30 -2.24 -13.02 -5.30
C SER A 30 -2.20 -11.70 -6.09
N CYS A 31 -1.50 -10.71 -5.55
CA CYS A 31 -1.18 -9.44 -6.21
C CYS A 31 0.21 -8.94 -5.80
N SER A 32 0.61 -7.74 -6.25
CA SER A 32 1.92 -7.16 -5.94
C SER A 32 2.19 -7.08 -4.42
N LEU A 33 3.47 -7.21 -4.04
CA LEU A 33 3.90 -7.06 -2.65
C LEU A 33 3.55 -5.69 -2.09
N ASP A 34 3.69 -4.64 -2.90
CA ASP A 34 3.30 -3.28 -2.57
C ASP A 34 1.79 -3.13 -2.26
N ALA A 35 0.93 -3.79 -3.03
CA ALA A 35 -0.51 -3.78 -2.79
C ALA A 35 -0.87 -4.52 -1.49
N ARG A 36 -0.28 -5.70 -1.27
CA ARG A 36 -0.48 -6.45 -0.01
C ARG A 36 0.02 -5.69 1.22
N ALA A 37 1.19 -5.06 1.13
CA ALA A 37 1.74 -4.23 2.20
C ALA A 37 0.79 -3.08 2.57
N ALA A 38 0.26 -2.39 1.56
CA ALA A 38 -0.71 -1.32 1.76
C ALA A 38 -2.00 -1.83 2.45
N MET A 39 -2.54 -2.96 2.00
CA MET A 39 -3.73 -3.57 2.61
C MET A 39 -3.51 -3.90 4.08
N VAL A 40 -2.36 -4.52 4.43
CA VAL A 40 -2.03 -4.88 5.82
C VAL A 40 -1.93 -3.63 6.70
N VAL A 41 -1.23 -2.59 6.26
CA VAL A 41 -1.05 -1.35 7.05
C VAL A 41 -2.38 -0.61 7.26
N VAL A 42 -3.29 -0.64 6.27
CA VAL A 42 -4.65 -0.11 6.42
C VAL A 42 -5.48 -0.97 7.38
N ALA A 43 -5.40 -2.30 7.28
CA ALA A 43 -6.12 -3.22 8.17
C ALA A 43 -5.69 -3.07 9.64
N LEU A 44 -4.39 -2.83 9.87
CA LEU A 44 -3.81 -2.51 11.18
C LEU A 44 -4.23 -1.13 11.71
N GLY A 45 -4.82 -0.27 10.88
CA GLY A 45 -5.23 1.08 11.25
C GLY A 45 -4.10 2.09 11.33
N LEU A 46 -2.93 1.78 10.76
CA LEU A 46 -1.75 2.63 10.75
C LEU A 46 -1.76 3.64 9.60
N LYS A 47 -2.54 3.34 8.54
CA LYS A 47 -2.91 4.29 7.49
C LYS A 47 -4.43 4.43 7.42
N PRO A 48 -4.97 5.63 7.19
CA PRO A 48 -6.41 5.82 6.98
C PRO A 48 -6.90 5.12 5.71
N SER A 49 -6.08 5.17 4.65
CA SER A 49 -6.36 4.55 3.36
C SER A 49 -5.07 4.26 2.58
N ALA A 50 -5.21 3.61 1.44
CA ALA A 50 -4.17 3.51 0.43
C ALA A 50 -4.77 3.44 -0.99
N SER A 51 -3.96 3.74 -2.00
CA SER A 51 -4.27 3.40 -3.40
C SER A 51 -3.44 2.21 -3.84
N ILE A 52 -4.08 1.21 -4.47
CA ILE A 52 -3.41 0.04 -5.02
C ILE A 52 -3.72 -0.07 -6.51
N ASN A 53 -2.76 -0.56 -7.28
CA ASN A 53 -2.96 -0.93 -8.69
C ASN A 53 -2.96 -2.45 -8.80
N LEU A 54 -3.88 -2.98 -9.57
CA LEU A 54 -4.01 -4.39 -9.90
C LEU A 54 -3.68 -4.58 -11.38
N TYR A 55 -3.03 -5.69 -11.70
CA TYR A 55 -2.52 -6.00 -13.02
C TYR A 55 -3.11 -7.31 -13.54
N LYS A 56 -3.03 -7.52 -14.86
CA LYS A 56 -3.55 -8.74 -15.50
C LYS A 56 -2.97 -10.06 -14.96
N ARG A 57 -1.76 -10.02 -14.39
CA ARG A 57 -1.09 -11.19 -13.78
C ARG A 57 -1.61 -11.52 -12.38
N ASP A 58 -2.36 -10.61 -11.77
CA ASP A 58 -2.89 -10.79 -10.44
C ASP A 58 -4.11 -11.72 -10.48
N GLU A 59 -4.55 -12.17 -9.30
CA GLU A 59 -5.82 -12.85 -9.12
C GLU A 59 -6.98 -12.02 -9.69
N CYS A 60 -8.07 -12.68 -10.07
CA CYS A 60 -9.26 -12.01 -10.58
C CYS A 60 -9.71 -10.89 -9.62
N ILE A 61 -10.00 -9.69 -10.15
CA ILE A 61 -10.36 -8.51 -9.36
C ILE A 61 -11.51 -8.81 -8.38
N ASP A 62 -12.52 -9.57 -8.80
CA ASP A 62 -13.66 -9.92 -7.95
C ASP A 62 -13.26 -10.80 -6.76
N GLN A 63 -12.30 -11.72 -6.96
CA GLN A 63 -11.77 -12.57 -5.89
C GLN A 63 -10.93 -11.74 -4.91
N ILE A 64 -10.12 -10.80 -5.42
CA ILE A 64 -9.37 -9.85 -4.60
C ILE A 64 -10.34 -9.00 -3.75
N LYS A 65 -11.36 -8.41 -4.38
CA LYS A 65 -12.42 -7.63 -3.74
C LYS A 65 -13.17 -8.44 -2.66
N GLN A 66 -13.44 -9.73 -2.92
CA GLN A 66 -14.06 -10.62 -1.93
C GLN A 66 -13.16 -10.85 -0.71
N LYS A 67 -11.87 -11.14 -0.92
CA LYS A 67 -10.89 -11.34 0.16
C LYS A 67 -10.69 -10.06 0.98
N MET A 68 -10.64 -8.90 0.34
CA MET A 68 -10.57 -7.60 1.03
C MET A 68 -11.77 -7.38 1.96
N ARG A 69 -13.01 -7.63 1.49
CA ARG A 69 -14.21 -7.55 2.34
C ARG A 69 -14.15 -8.53 3.50
N ALA A 70 -13.71 -9.77 3.25
CA ALA A 70 -13.54 -10.77 4.30
C ALA A 70 -12.50 -10.36 5.36
N ALA A 71 -11.51 -9.56 4.97
CA ALA A 71 -10.52 -8.94 5.86
C ALA A 71 -11.02 -7.64 6.53
N GLY A 72 -12.24 -7.19 6.24
CA GLY A 72 -12.82 -5.95 6.79
C GLY A 72 -12.34 -4.66 6.10
N LEU A 73 -11.82 -4.77 4.88
CA LEU A 73 -11.47 -3.62 4.04
C LEU A 73 -12.62 -3.28 3.09
N PHE A 74 -12.82 -1.99 2.92
CA PHE A 74 -13.69 -1.37 1.92
C PHE A 74 -12.85 -0.83 0.79
N PHE A 75 -13.45 -0.69 -0.39
CA PHE A 75 -12.77 -0.18 -1.56
C PHE A 75 -13.73 0.57 -2.48
N ASP A 76 -13.14 1.40 -3.33
CA ASP A 76 -13.83 2.06 -4.42
C ASP A 76 -12.89 2.18 -5.63
N ASP A 77 -13.47 2.18 -6.83
CA ASP A 77 -12.70 2.19 -8.07
C ASP A 77 -12.13 3.61 -8.31
N ILE A 78 -10.83 3.69 -8.53
CA ILE A 78 -10.18 4.91 -9.00
C ILE A 78 -10.25 4.88 -10.52
N ASP A 79 -11.19 5.62 -11.08
CA ASP A 79 -11.24 5.84 -12.53
C ASP A 79 -10.02 6.64 -12.98
N LYS A 80 -8.92 5.95 -13.30
CA LYS A 80 -7.81 6.57 -14.02
C LYS A 80 -8.13 6.56 -15.50
N PRO A 81 -7.99 7.69 -16.22
CA PRO A 81 -7.92 7.61 -17.68
C PRO A 81 -6.76 6.66 -18.04
N PRO A 82 -6.91 5.80 -19.06
CA PRO A 82 -5.87 4.85 -19.44
C PRO A 82 -4.55 5.59 -19.67
N PHE A 83 -3.50 5.19 -18.95
CA PHE A 83 -2.16 5.75 -19.11
C PHE A 83 -1.70 5.51 -20.56
N LYS A 84 -1.68 6.56 -21.38
CA LYS A 84 -1.03 6.54 -22.68
C LYS A 84 0.40 7.00 -22.49
N THR A 85 1.35 6.07 -22.49
CA THR A 85 2.76 6.42 -22.56
C THR A 85 3.08 6.79 -24.00
N GLU A 86 3.08 8.09 -24.28
CA GLU A 86 3.55 8.63 -25.55
C GLU A 86 5.07 8.77 -25.49
N ILE A 87 5.79 7.93 -26.24
CA ILE A 87 7.24 8.07 -26.39
C ILE A 87 7.47 8.84 -27.68
N LYS A 88 8.01 10.05 -27.56
CA LYS A 88 8.44 10.82 -28.71
C LYS A 88 9.80 10.29 -29.19
N VAL A 89 9.84 9.75 -30.41
CA VAL A 89 11.08 9.29 -31.07
C VAL A 89 11.25 10.12 -32.34
N GLY A 90 12.11 11.15 -32.28
CA GLY A 90 12.21 12.16 -33.33
C GLY A 90 10.92 12.99 -33.44
N ASP A 91 10.40 13.14 -34.65
CA ASP A 91 9.11 13.81 -34.91
C ASP A 91 7.89 12.88 -34.76
N SER A 92 8.12 11.60 -34.47
CA SER A 92 7.06 10.59 -34.37
C SER A 92 6.66 10.33 -32.92
N ILE A 93 5.35 10.29 -32.66
CA ILE A 93 4.79 9.81 -31.39
C ILE A 93 4.57 8.30 -31.52
N ILE A 94 5.34 7.50 -30.80
CA ILE A 94 5.09 6.07 -30.66
C ILE A 94 4.25 5.85 -29.40
N GLN A 95 3.00 5.44 -29.58
CA GLN A 95 2.20 4.92 -28.46
C GLN A 95 2.75 3.55 -28.10
N LYS A 96 3.46 3.47 -26.98
CA LYS A 96 3.88 2.17 -26.43
C LYS A 96 2.84 1.75 -25.42
N SER A 97 2.08 0.70 -25.72
CA SER A 97 1.30 0.01 -24.69
C SER A 97 2.30 -0.49 -23.64
N PRO A 98 2.15 -0.11 -22.35
CA PRO A 98 3.04 -0.62 -21.31
C PRO A 98 2.95 -2.16 -21.30
N GLY A 99 4.09 -2.82 -21.18
CA GLY A 99 4.17 -4.30 -21.16
C GLY A 99 3.43 -4.95 -19.99
N VAL A 100 2.93 -4.15 -19.05
CA VAL A 100 2.08 -4.57 -17.94
C VAL A 100 0.75 -3.84 -18.08
N VAL A 101 -0.33 -4.60 -18.34
CA VAL A 101 -1.68 -4.06 -18.44
C VAL A 101 -2.26 -3.97 -17.04
N GLU A 102 -2.35 -2.74 -16.51
CA GLU A 102 -3.15 -2.43 -15.33
C GLU A 102 -4.62 -2.75 -15.63
N THR A 103 -5.26 -3.52 -14.75
CA THR A 103 -6.65 -3.95 -14.89
C THR A 103 -7.58 -3.15 -14.02
N ALA A 104 -7.11 -2.64 -12.87
CA ALA A 104 -7.86 -1.73 -12.02
C ALA A 104 -6.94 -0.91 -11.11
N SER A 105 -7.40 0.28 -10.73
CA SER A 105 -6.86 1.05 -9.61
C SER A 105 -7.94 1.15 -8.53
N LEU A 106 -7.61 0.86 -7.28
CA LEU A 106 -8.56 0.86 -6.16
C LEU A 106 -8.08 1.79 -5.05
N ALA A 107 -9.00 2.56 -4.49
CA ALA A 107 -8.85 3.18 -3.17
C ALA A 107 -9.31 2.17 -2.11
N ILE A 108 -8.53 1.98 -1.05
CA ILE A 108 -8.82 0.99 0.01
C ILE A 108 -8.81 1.65 1.39
N ALA A 109 -9.74 1.29 2.26
CA ALA A 109 -9.85 1.85 3.60
C ALA A 109 -10.58 0.89 4.57
N ARG A 110 -10.65 1.26 5.85
CA ARG A 110 -11.46 0.54 6.86
C ARG A 110 -12.94 0.97 6.91
N SER A 111 -13.34 1.95 6.09
CA SER A 111 -14.74 2.35 5.93
C SER A 111 -15.02 2.72 4.48
N GLN A 112 -16.27 2.49 4.03
CA GLN A 112 -16.69 2.85 2.67
C GLN A 112 -16.57 4.35 2.40
N GLU A 113 -16.94 5.18 3.39
CA GLU A 113 -16.86 6.64 3.29
C GLU A 113 -15.43 7.12 2.94
N VAL A 114 -14.42 6.57 3.62
CA VAL A 114 -13.03 6.95 3.38
C VAL A 114 -12.55 6.44 2.02
N ALA A 115 -12.88 5.20 1.65
CA ALA A 115 -12.52 4.63 0.35
C ALA A 115 -13.11 5.45 -0.81
N SER A 116 -14.41 5.76 -0.75
CA SER A 116 -15.09 6.57 -1.76
C SER A 116 -14.54 8.00 -1.82
N ARG A 117 -14.24 8.62 -0.66
CA ARG A 117 -13.65 9.96 -0.64
C ARG A 117 -12.28 10.00 -1.30
N VAL A 118 -11.46 8.97 -1.12
CA VAL A 118 -10.15 8.86 -1.77
C VAL A 118 -10.31 8.68 -3.27
N ALA A 119 -11.20 7.78 -3.72
CA ALA A 119 -11.50 7.60 -5.14
C ALA A 119 -11.99 8.90 -5.80
N ASP A 120 -12.87 9.65 -5.13
CA ASP A 120 -13.32 10.97 -5.58
C ASP A 120 -12.18 11.98 -5.69
N LEU A 121 -11.26 11.99 -4.73
CA LEU A 121 -10.09 12.87 -4.78
C LEU A 121 -9.20 12.55 -5.98
N PHE A 122 -9.04 11.29 -6.39
CA PHE A 122 -8.32 10.96 -7.62
C PHE A 122 -9.02 11.43 -8.91
N ARG A 123 -10.36 11.56 -8.90
CA ARG A 123 -11.15 12.08 -10.04
C ARG A 123 -11.22 13.61 -10.08
N ASN A 124 -11.02 14.27 -8.95
CA ASN A 124 -11.17 15.71 -8.78
C ASN A 124 -10.01 16.48 -9.45
N THR A 125 -10.22 17.76 -9.77
CA THR A 125 -9.20 18.68 -10.34
C THR A 125 -9.00 19.96 -9.53
N SER A 126 -9.58 20.05 -8.32
CA SER A 126 -9.43 21.18 -7.41
C SER A 126 -7.98 21.41 -6.97
N GLU A 127 -7.64 22.66 -6.68
CA GLU A 127 -6.28 23.07 -6.30
C GLU A 127 -5.79 22.39 -5.00
N ASP A 128 -6.69 22.13 -4.05
CA ASP A 128 -6.37 21.49 -2.76
C ASP A 128 -6.43 19.95 -2.80
N ARG A 129 -6.71 19.35 -3.97
CA ARG A 129 -6.88 17.90 -4.12
C ARG A 129 -5.70 17.11 -3.57
N GLU A 130 -4.49 17.44 -4.01
CA GLU A 130 -3.27 16.72 -3.63
C GLU A 130 -3.01 16.80 -2.12
N TYR A 131 -3.29 17.96 -1.52
CA TYR A 131 -3.16 18.13 -0.07
C TYR A 131 -4.16 17.26 0.69
N GLN A 132 -5.42 17.25 0.26
CA GLN A 132 -6.44 16.37 0.83
C GLN A 132 -6.08 14.90 0.63
N LEU A 133 -5.59 14.52 -0.55
CA LEU A 133 -5.19 13.16 -0.87
C LEU A 133 -4.05 12.69 0.05
N GLY A 134 -3.00 13.49 0.23
CA GLY A 134 -1.91 13.20 1.17
C GLY A 134 -2.41 12.93 2.59
N ARG A 135 -3.36 13.73 3.09
CA ARG A 135 -3.99 13.51 4.41
C ARG A 135 -4.75 12.19 4.48
N TYR A 136 -5.56 11.87 3.47
CA TYR A 136 -6.31 10.62 3.45
C TYR A 136 -5.43 9.38 3.27
N LEU A 137 -4.26 9.51 2.62
CA LEU A 137 -3.25 8.45 2.51
C LEU A 137 -2.37 8.34 3.78
N GLY A 138 -2.56 9.23 4.75
CA GLY A 138 -1.81 9.24 6.01
C GLY A 138 -0.38 9.75 5.87
N TYR A 139 -0.09 10.56 4.86
CA TYR A 139 1.22 11.17 4.69
C TYR A 139 1.43 12.31 5.68
N PRO A 140 2.65 12.49 6.21
CA PRO A 140 2.99 13.67 6.98
C PRO A 140 2.67 14.96 6.21
N VAL A 141 2.25 15.99 6.94
CA VAL A 141 1.89 17.28 6.34
C VAL A 141 3.09 17.89 5.62
N THR A 142 4.28 17.81 6.22
CA THR A 142 5.55 18.32 5.66
C THR A 142 5.96 17.60 4.37
N ALA A 143 5.76 16.28 4.30
CA ALA A 143 5.98 15.49 3.09
C ALA A 143 4.98 15.85 1.98
N THR A 144 3.71 16.08 2.37
CA THR A 144 2.67 16.53 1.43
C THR A 144 2.99 17.92 0.87
N GLU A 145 3.42 18.85 1.72
CA GLU A 145 3.90 20.18 1.30
C GLU A 145 5.10 20.09 0.36
N ALA A 146 6.07 19.22 0.66
CA ALA A 146 7.23 19.00 -0.19
C ALA A 146 6.83 18.44 -1.55
N SER A 147 5.95 17.43 -1.60
CA SER A 147 5.40 16.89 -2.85
C SER A 147 4.76 17.97 -3.72
N LEU A 148 4.04 18.90 -3.08
CA LEU A 148 3.38 20.05 -3.70
C LEU A 148 4.31 21.21 -4.08
N GLY A 149 5.61 21.13 -3.78
CA GLY A 149 6.56 22.21 -4.03
C GLY A 149 6.42 23.41 -3.09
N LYS A 150 5.63 23.29 -2.02
CA LYS A 150 5.49 24.31 -0.96
C LYS A 150 6.66 24.29 0.04
N ARG A 151 7.49 23.24 -0.01
CA ARG A 151 8.68 23.02 0.82
C ARG A 151 9.80 22.41 -0.02
N GLU A 152 11.05 22.69 0.34
CA GLU A 152 12.20 22.06 -0.31
C GLU A 152 12.19 20.55 -0.08
N LYS A 153 12.32 19.78 -1.16
CA LYS A 153 12.40 18.32 -1.11
C LYS A 153 13.80 17.92 -0.64
N LEU A 154 13.90 16.82 0.11
CA LEU A 154 15.19 16.15 0.24
C LEU A 154 15.58 15.69 -1.18
N GLY A 155 16.73 16.15 -1.68
CA GLY A 155 17.25 15.72 -2.99
C GLY A 155 17.60 14.23 -3.01
N ASP A 156 18.37 13.79 -4.01
CA ASP A 156 18.76 12.38 -4.17
C ASP A 156 19.76 11.91 -3.06
N LEU A 157 19.29 11.71 -1.83
CA LEU A 157 20.00 11.11 -0.68
C LEU A 157 18.91 10.56 0.27
N HIS A 158 18.72 9.27 0.50
CA HIS A 158 19.71 8.21 0.72
C HIS A 158 19.20 6.89 0.09
N PRO A 159 19.78 6.43 -1.04
CA PRO A 159 19.22 5.32 -1.81
C PRO A 159 19.00 4.04 -1.00
N PHE A 160 19.77 3.81 0.06
CA PHE A 160 19.66 2.58 0.85
C PHE A 160 18.36 2.44 1.66
N ILE A 161 17.75 3.56 2.07
CA ILE A 161 16.58 3.53 2.95
C ILE A 161 15.29 3.51 2.13
N GLU A 162 15.20 4.35 1.10
CA GLU A 162 14.07 4.34 0.17
C GLU A 162 14.01 3.05 -0.64
N ARG A 163 15.12 2.39 -0.96
CA ARG A 163 15.05 1.19 -1.82
C ARG A 163 14.39 -0.04 -1.17
N ARG A 164 14.19 -0.04 0.16
CA ARG A 164 13.69 -1.22 0.90
C ARG A 164 12.24 -1.09 1.39
N ILE A 165 11.65 0.09 1.27
CA ILE A 165 10.26 0.32 1.68
C ILE A 165 9.37 0.20 0.43
N PRO A 166 8.26 -0.56 0.46
CA PRO A 166 7.29 -0.60 -0.62
C PRO A 166 6.87 0.80 -1.08
N SER A 167 6.70 1.01 -2.39
CA SER A 167 6.41 2.35 -2.93
C SER A 167 5.08 2.92 -2.39
N THR A 168 4.12 2.05 -2.09
CA THR A 168 2.83 2.40 -1.46
C THR A 168 2.95 2.88 0.00
N LEU A 169 4.11 2.67 0.62
CA LEU A 169 4.45 3.10 1.98
C LEU A 169 5.42 4.30 1.98
N GLN A 170 5.67 4.88 0.81
CA GLN A 170 6.60 6.00 0.62
C GLN A 170 5.89 7.27 0.21
N PHE A 171 6.60 8.38 0.40
CA PHE A 171 6.22 9.72 -0.03
C PHE A 171 7.48 10.56 -0.18
N ILE A 172 7.38 11.66 -0.92
CA ILE A 172 8.49 12.59 -1.12
C ILE A 172 8.84 13.23 0.22
N LEU A 173 10.09 13.04 0.64
CA LEU A 173 10.60 13.59 1.89
C LEU A 173 10.91 15.08 1.76
N SER A 174 10.66 15.83 2.82
CA SER A 174 11.05 17.23 2.95
C SER A 174 12.45 17.36 3.55
N LYS A 175 13.20 18.35 3.10
CA LYS A 175 14.60 18.54 3.50
C LYS A 175 14.79 18.75 5.01
N ASP A 176 13.84 19.41 5.66
CA ASP A 176 13.97 19.79 7.08
C ASP A 176 13.35 18.77 8.05
N TYR A 177 12.47 17.87 7.57
CA TYR A 177 11.72 16.93 8.42
C TYR A 177 11.84 15.47 7.98
N TRP A 178 12.79 15.16 7.09
CA TRP A 178 12.91 13.83 6.50
C TRP A 178 13.10 12.71 7.53
N GLN A 179 13.68 13.00 8.70
CA GLN A 179 13.90 11.99 9.74
C GLN A 179 12.59 11.54 10.40
N GLU A 180 11.72 12.48 10.76
CA GLU A 180 10.38 12.22 11.31
C GLU A 180 9.48 11.55 10.27
N GLU A 181 9.56 12.03 9.04
CA GLU A 181 8.87 11.48 7.89
C GLU A 181 9.28 10.03 7.63
N LEU A 182 10.59 9.76 7.62
CA LEU A 182 11.11 8.41 7.45
C LEU A 182 10.72 7.47 8.60
N LYS A 183 10.65 7.97 9.84
CA LYS A 183 10.12 7.19 10.98
C LYS A 183 8.68 6.72 10.73
N THR A 184 7.88 7.48 9.97
CA THR A 184 6.51 7.08 9.62
C THR A 184 6.52 5.87 8.68
N SER A 185 7.26 5.94 7.56
CA SER A 185 7.34 4.83 6.60
C SER A 185 8.00 3.58 7.19
N THR A 186 9.09 3.76 7.94
CA THR A 186 9.75 2.65 8.64
C THR A 186 8.90 2.07 9.75
N GLY A 187 8.08 2.87 10.42
CA GLY A 187 7.09 2.42 11.39
C GLY A 187 6.02 1.51 10.76
N TRP A 188 5.54 1.85 9.57
CA TRP A 188 4.62 0.98 8.81
C TRP A 188 5.29 -0.34 8.43
N LEU A 189 6.53 -0.30 7.94
CA LEU A 189 7.26 -1.51 7.57
C LEU A 189 7.57 -2.39 8.79
N LYS A 190 7.91 -1.80 9.93
CA LYS A 190 8.13 -2.51 11.20
C LYS A 190 6.85 -3.21 11.66
N ALA A 191 5.69 -2.57 11.52
CA ALA A 191 4.42 -3.21 11.83
C ALA A 191 4.12 -4.42 10.92
N ILE A 192 4.51 -4.37 9.64
CA ILE A 192 4.45 -5.54 8.75
C ILE A 192 5.40 -6.63 9.26
N LYS A 193 6.66 -6.30 9.62
CA LYS A 193 7.62 -7.27 10.21
C LYS A 193 7.03 -7.99 11.42
N GLU A 194 6.32 -7.27 12.28
CA GLU A 194 5.73 -7.82 13.52
C GLU A 194 4.44 -8.62 13.29
N LYS A 195 3.57 -8.17 12.38
CA LYS A 195 2.22 -8.72 12.22
C LYS A 195 2.04 -9.60 10.98
N SER A 196 2.99 -9.56 10.05
CA SER A 196 2.96 -10.21 8.75
C SER A 196 4.40 -10.58 8.32
N PRO A 197 5.12 -11.39 9.12
CA PRO A 197 6.56 -11.59 8.95
C PRO A 197 6.94 -12.25 7.62
N GLU A 198 6.10 -13.14 7.09
CA GLU A 198 6.33 -13.76 5.78
C GLU A 198 6.18 -12.76 4.63
N LEU A 199 5.20 -11.86 4.71
CA LEU A 199 5.07 -10.77 3.73
C LEU A 199 6.28 -9.83 3.81
N TYR A 200 6.72 -9.47 5.01
CA TYR A 200 7.93 -8.67 5.21
C TYR A 200 9.15 -9.33 4.56
N LYS A 201 9.35 -10.63 4.78
CA LYS A 201 10.44 -11.38 4.16
C LYS A 201 10.39 -11.31 2.63
N GLN A 202 9.22 -11.54 2.03
CA GLN A 202 9.02 -11.43 0.58
C GLN A 202 9.35 -10.03 0.05
N ILE A 203 8.92 -8.97 0.76
CA ILE A 203 9.24 -7.57 0.40
C ILE A 203 10.75 -7.35 0.39
N ILE A 204 11.45 -7.77 1.45
CA ILE A 204 12.91 -7.57 1.55
C ILE A 204 13.66 -8.39 0.50
N GLU A 205 13.21 -9.60 0.19
CA GLU A 205 13.80 -10.44 -0.87
C GLU A 205 13.63 -9.81 -2.26
N GLU A 206 12.41 -9.36 -2.62
CA GLU A 206 12.15 -8.66 -3.88
C GLU A 206 13.05 -7.44 -4.02
N LYS A 207 13.09 -6.58 -2.99
CA LYS A 207 13.94 -5.39 -2.99
C LYS A 207 15.43 -5.70 -2.98
N SER A 208 15.86 -6.79 -2.34
CA SER A 208 17.28 -7.16 -2.37
C SER A 208 17.69 -7.68 -3.75
N SER A 209 16.81 -8.41 -4.44
CA SER A 209 17.05 -8.88 -5.82
C SER A 209 17.05 -7.76 -6.86
N GLU A 210 16.29 -6.68 -6.62
CA GLU A 210 16.32 -5.47 -7.44
C GLU A 210 17.66 -4.72 -7.31
N TYR A 211 18.45 -4.98 -6.26
CA TYR A 211 19.65 -4.21 -5.89
C TYR A 211 20.82 -5.07 -5.36
N GLU A 212 21.27 -6.07 -6.14
CA GLU A 212 22.51 -6.82 -5.83
C GLU A 212 23.66 -5.87 -5.42
N GLY A 213 24.19 -6.04 -4.20
CA GLY A 213 25.33 -5.26 -3.67
C GLY A 213 25.05 -4.32 -2.50
N VAL A 214 23.83 -4.26 -1.97
CA VAL A 214 23.46 -3.38 -0.85
C VAL A 214 23.35 -4.15 0.49
N PRO A 215 24.23 -3.89 1.49
CA PRO A 215 24.20 -4.62 2.77
C PRO A 215 22.90 -4.38 3.56
N PRO A 216 22.47 -5.35 4.38
CA PRO A 216 21.29 -5.22 5.23
C PRO A 216 21.44 -4.10 6.26
N ILE A 217 20.33 -3.40 6.55
CA ILE A 217 20.23 -2.53 7.72
C ILE A 217 20.17 -3.47 8.92
N LEU A 218 21.30 -3.61 9.62
CA LEU A 218 21.35 -4.24 10.94
C LEU A 218 20.67 -3.29 11.93
N ASP A 219 19.85 -3.87 12.80
CA ASP A 219 19.09 -3.21 13.88
C ASP A 219 19.98 -2.32 14.76
#